data_AF-A0A2M7TUS2-F1
#
_entry.id   AF-A0A2M7TUS2-F1
#
_cell.length_a   1.000
_cell.length_b   1.000
_cell.length_c   1.000
_cell.angle_alpha   90.00
_cell.angle_beta   90.00
_cell.angle_gamma   90.00
#
_symmetry.space_group_name_H-M   'P 1'
#
loop_
_entity.id
_entity.type
_entity.pdbx_description
1 polymer ?
#
loop_
_entity_poly.entity_id
_entity_poly.type
_entity_poly.pdbx_seq_one_letter_code
_entity_poly.pdbx_strand_id
1 'polypeptide(L)'
;MIQRIQFDRLLLTLVLGLFLFGSASMYSASTTVAEQEYHDSNYYLKKHMRNTLVAVVVFIFFSSFNHQNFRKLAKPILAIAVIALIVVIAQHRINHIPRPARWLSLWGFSIQVSDLARLAFIIFLADALHSKQPRIEDLKQT
;
A
#
# COMPACT_ATOMS: atom_id res chain seq x y z
N MET A 1 24.69 2.60 10.64
CA MET A 1 24.38 1.57 11.65
C MET A 1 23.30 0.66 11.05
N ILE A 2 23.66 -0.56 10.63
CA ILE A 2 22.73 -1.51 10.00
C ILE A 2 21.81 -2.03 11.11
N GLN A 3 20.54 -1.62 11.13
CA GLN A 3 19.57 -2.19 12.06
C GLN A 3 19.38 -3.66 11.70
N ARG A 4 19.49 -4.55 12.70
CA ARG A 4 19.17 -5.97 12.49
C ARG A 4 17.67 -6.08 12.27
N ILE A 5 17.26 -6.61 11.12
CA ILE A 5 15.85 -6.88 10.82
C ILE A 5 15.42 -8.02 11.73
N GLN A 6 14.74 -7.70 12.83
CA GLN A 6 14.10 -8.69 13.70
C GLN A 6 12.65 -8.81 13.27
N PHE A 7 12.36 -9.85 12.48
CA PHE A 7 10.99 -10.18 12.13
C PHE A 7 10.28 -10.77 13.35
N ASP A 8 9.12 -10.21 13.70
CA ASP A 8 8.18 -10.87 14.60
C ASP A 8 7.64 -12.12 13.89
N ARG A 9 8.11 -13.29 14.33
CA ARG A 9 7.78 -14.58 13.73
C ARG A 9 6.30 -14.90 13.82
N LEU A 10 5.63 -14.45 14.88
CA LEU A 10 4.20 -14.67 15.07
C LEU A 10 3.42 -13.86 14.03
N LEU A 11 3.70 -12.56 13.94
CA LEU A 11 3.05 -11.68 12.96
C LEU A 11 3.28 -12.18 11.53
N LEU A 12 4.51 -12.55 11.19
CA LEU A 12 4.84 -13.06 9.86
C LEU A 12 4.08 -14.35 9.53
N THR A 13 3.99 -15.28 10.48
CA THR A 13 3.26 -16.55 10.30
C THR A 13 1.76 -16.30 10.10
N LEU A 14 1.17 -15.38 10.89
CA LEU A 14 -0.25 -15.01 10.74
C LEU A 14 -0.53 -14.37 9.38
N VAL A 15 0.32 -13.45 8.94
CA VAL A 15 0.17 -12.78 7.62
C VAL A 15 0.29 -13.79 6.48
N LEU A 16 1.26 -14.70 6.53
CA LEU A 16 1.42 -15.75 5.52
C LEU A 16 0.24 -16.72 5.52
N GLY A 17 -0.24 -17.13 6.71
CA GLY A 17 -1.42 -18.00 6.84
C GLY A 17 -2.66 -17.36 6.24
N LEU A 18 -2.92 -16.09 6.55
CA LEU A 18 -4.05 -15.34 6.01
C LEU A 18 -3.93 -15.16 4.49
N PHE A 19 -2.72 -14.90 3.99
CA PHE A 19 -2.46 -14.76 2.56
C PHE A 19 -2.73 -16.07 1.78
N LEU A 20 -2.27 -17.21 2.30
CA LEU A 20 -2.51 -18.52 1.67
C LEU A 20 -4.00 -18.88 1.68
N PHE A 21 -4.67 -18.67 2.82
CA PHE A 21 -6.11 -18.89 2.94
C PHE A 21 -6.91 -18.01 1.97
N GLY A 22 -6.58 -16.71 1.90
CA GLY A 22 -7.23 -15.79 0.96
C GLY A 22 -6.97 -16.16 -0.51
N SER A 23 -5.77 -16.63 -0.83
CA SER A 23 -5.42 -17.08 -2.18
C SER A 23 -6.22 -18.33 -2.59
N ALA A 24 -6.38 -19.29 -1.68
CA ALA A 24 -7.19 -20.49 -1.90
C ALA A 24 -8.69 -20.14 -2.09
N SER A 25 -9.20 -19.22 -1.26
CA SER A 25 -10.57 -18.72 -1.37
C SER A 25 -10.82 -18.00 -2.71
N MET A 26 -9.89 -17.14 -3.14
CA MET A 26 -9.99 -16.44 -4.42
C MET A 26 -10.01 -17.40 -5.61
N TYR A 27 -9.15 -18.43 -5.60
CA TYR A 27 -9.14 -19.45 -6.64
C TYR A 27 -10.50 -20.14 -6.73
N SER A 28 -11.01 -20.67 -5.61
CA SER A 28 -12.30 -21.37 -5.54
C SER A 28 -13.47 -20.54 -6.08
N ALA A 29 -13.53 -19.26 -5.73
CA ALA A 29 -14.62 -18.36 -6.16
C ALA A 29 -14.51 -17.92 -7.64
N SER A 30 -13.29 -17.91 -8.20
CA SER A 30 -13.03 -17.29 -9.50
C SER A 30 -12.90 -18.28 -10.66
N THR A 31 -12.74 -19.58 -10.41
CA THR A 31 -12.55 -20.60 -11.46
C THR A 31 -13.71 -20.62 -12.47
N THR A 32 -14.96 -20.61 -11.99
CA THR A 32 -16.14 -20.66 -12.86
C THR A 32 -16.29 -19.40 -13.72
N VAL A 33 -15.99 -18.23 -13.15
CA VAL A 33 -16.05 -16.94 -13.86
C VAL A 33 -14.92 -16.82 -14.88
N ALA A 34 -13.72 -17.28 -14.53
CA ALA A 34 -12.54 -17.25 -15.41
C ALA A 34 -12.74 -18.08 -16.67
N GLU A 35 -13.34 -19.26 -16.53
CA GLU A 35 -13.62 -20.14 -17.65
C GLU A 35 -14.66 -19.53 -18.61
N GLN A 36 -15.67 -18.84 -18.06
CA GLN A 36 -16.75 -18.22 -18.83
C GLN A 36 -16.30 -16.93 -19.56
N GLU A 37 -15.52 -16.07 -18.91
CA GLU A 37 -15.14 -14.77 -19.49
C GLU A 37 -13.82 -14.80 -20.29
N TYR A 38 -12.88 -15.69 -19.93
CA TYR A 38 -11.52 -15.67 -20.46
C TYR A 38 -11.07 -16.98 -21.11
N HIS A 39 -11.91 -18.02 -21.10
CA HIS A 39 -11.58 -19.38 -21.58
C HIS A 39 -10.27 -19.93 -20.97
N ASP A 40 -9.90 -19.42 -19.78
CA ASP A 40 -8.74 -19.83 -19.02
C ASP A 40 -9.10 -19.77 -17.54
N SER A 41 -9.51 -20.92 -17.00
CA SER A 41 -9.75 -21.16 -15.56
C SER A 41 -8.67 -20.60 -14.63
N ASN A 42 -7.43 -20.45 -15.10
CA ASN A 42 -6.29 -20.00 -14.30
C ASN A 42 -5.98 -18.50 -14.49
N TYR A 43 -6.76 -17.74 -15.25
CA TYR A 43 -6.48 -16.34 -15.54
C TYR A 43 -6.32 -15.48 -14.27
N TYR A 44 -7.29 -15.55 -13.35
CA TYR A 44 -7.21 -14.80 -12.08
C TYR A 44 -6.10 -15.32 -11.17
N LEU A 45 -5.79 -16.61 -11.20
CA LEU A 45 -4.67 -17.18 -10.45
C LEU A 45 -3.33 -16.63 -10.94
N LYS A 46 -3.10 -16.59 -12.26
CA LYS A 46 -1.90 -16.01 -12.87
C LYS A 46 -1.77 -14.52 -12.53
N LYS A 47 -2.88 -13.77 -12.59
CA LYS A 47 -2.91 -12.34 -12.21
C LYS A 47 -2.60 -12.13 -10.72
N HIS A 48 -3.16 -12.96 -9.85
CA HIS A 48 -2.89 -12.94 -8.41
C HIS A 48 -1.41 -13.22 -8.13
N MET A 49 -0.86 -14.29 -8.71
CA MET A 49 0.57 -14.65 -8.56
C MET A 49 1.51 -13.55 -9.04
N ARG A 50 1.21 -12.90 -10.18
CA ARG A 50 1.98 -11.74 -10.64
C ARG A 50 1.96 -10.59 -9.64
N ASN A 51 0.78 -10.28 -9.09
CA ASN A 51 0.64 -9.20 -8.11
C ASN A 51 1.32 -9.55 -6.78
N THR A 52 1.26 -10.82 -6.35
CA THR A 52 1.98 -11.33 -5.18
C THR A 52 3.48 -11.20 -5.36
N LEU A 53 4.02 -11.55 -6.53
CA LEU A 53 5.44 -11.41 -6.81
C LEU A 53 5.90 -9.95 -6.66
N VAL A 54 5.14 -9.01 -7.23
CA VAL A 54 5.40 -7.57 -7.07
C VAL A 54 5.33 -7.16 -5.61
N ALA A 55 4.31 -7.62 -4.86
CA ALA A 55 4.17 -7.30 -3.44
C ALA A 55 5.34 -7.83 -2.60
N VAL A 56 5.84 -9.04 -2.87
CA VAL A 56 7.01 -9.62 -2.18
C VAL A 56 8.28 -8.82 -2.46
N VAL A 57 8.51 -8.41 -3.72
CA VAL A 57 9.67 -7.57 -4.07
C VAL A 57 9.60 -6.23 -3.33
N VAL A 58 8.42 -5.59 -3.32
CA VAL A 58 8.18 -4.33 -2.61
C VAL A 58 8.40 -4.51 -1.10
N PHE A 59 7.89 -5.61 -0.51
CA PHE A 59 8.08 -5.93 0.90
C PHE A 59 9.56 -6.08 1.26
N ILE A 60 10.33 -6.85 0.48
CA ILE A 60 11.76 -7.06 0.73
C ILE A 60 12.51 -5.73 0.65
N PHE A 61 12.25 -4.94 -0.39
CA PHE A 61 12.88 -3.63 -0.58
C PHE A 61 12.63 -2.70 0.63
N PHE A 62 11.37 -2.57 1.05
CA PHE A 62 11.04 -1.70 2.18
C PHE A 62 11.42 -2.26 3.54
N SER A 63 11.48 -3.59 3.72
CA SER A 63 11.95 -4.22 4.97
C SER A 63 13.42 -3.95 5.26
N SER A 64 14.21 -3.72 4.22
CA SER A 64 15.64 -3.37 4.33
C SER A 64 15.87 -1.86 4.43
N PHE A 65 14.84 -1.04 4.23
CA PHE A 65 14.94 0.41 4.24
C PHE A 65 14.93 0.95 5.67
N ASN A 66 15.91 1.80 6.01
CA ASN A 66 16.01 2.35 7.37
C ASN A 66 14.82 3.27 7.66
N HIS A 67 14.07 2.96 8.72
CA HIS A 67 12.89 3.73 9.13
C HIS A 67 13.18 5.22 9.38
N GLN A 68 14.40 5.58 9.76
CA GLN A 68 14.81 6.98 9.98
C GLN A 68 14.78 7.80 8.68
N ASN A 69 14.95 7.16 7.52
CA ASN A 69 14.89 7.85 6.23
C ASN A 69 13.46 8.30 5.91
N PHE A 70 12.44 7.56 6.35
CA PHE A 70 11.04 7.98 6.20
C PHE A 70 10.73 9.27 6.93
N ARG A 71 11.44 9.55 8.04
CA ARG A 71 11.28 10.82 8.77
C ARG A 71 11.60 12.03 7.89
N LYS A 72 12.75 12.01 7.22
CA LYS A 72 13.18 13.09 6.31
C LYS A 72 12.28 13.17 5.07
N LEU A 73 11.76 12.02 4.63
CA LEU A 73 10.90 11.90 3.46
C LEU A 73 9.40 12.09 3.78
N ALA A 74 9.01 12.29 5.03
CA ALA A 74 7.60 12.30 5.44
C ALA A 74 6.80 13.40 4.73
N LYS A 75 7.32 14.63 4.71
CA LYS A 75 6.71 15.77 4.01
C LYS A 75 6.65 15.58 2.49
N PRO A 76 7.73 15.21 1.78
CA PRO A 76 7.65 14.99 0.33
C PRO A 76 6.75 13.80 -0.03
N ILE A 77 6.75 12.72 0.75
CA ILE A 77 5.83 11.57 0.54
C ILE A 77 4.37 12.04 0.64
N LEU A 78 4.03 12.85 1.66
CA LEU A 78 2.69 13.44 1.79
C LEU A 78 2.34 14.34 0.60
N ALA A 79 3.26 15.21 0.20
CA ALA A 79 3.04 16.11 -0.94
C ALA A 79 2.78 15.33 -2.23
N ILE A 80 3.57 14.29 -2.51
CA ILE A 80 3.36 13.40 -3.67
C ILE A 80 1.99 12.74 -3.60
N ALA A 81 1.57 12.25 -2.43
CA ALA A 81 0.27 11.62 -2.27
C ALA A 81 -0.90 12.59 -2.49
N VAL A 82 -0.79 13.84 -2.01
CA VAL A 82 -1.79 14.89 -2.25
C VAL A 82 -1.84 15.25 -3.74
N ILE A 83 -0.69 15.40 -4.40
CA ILE A 83 -0.63 15.64 -5.85
C ILE A 83 -1.30 14.49 -6.60
N ALA A 84 -1.01 13.24 -6.24
CA ALA A 84 -1.64 12.07 -6.87
C ALA A 84 -3.17 12.07 -6.70
N LEU A 85 -3.69 12.49 -5.55
CA LEU A 85 -5.14 12.65 -5.32
C LEU A 85 -5.73 13.72 -6.24
N ILE A 86 -5.05 14.85 -6.40
CA ILE A 86 -5.49 15.91 -7.32
C ILE A 86 -5.50 15.39 -8.76
N VAL A 87 -4.44 14.68 -9.16
CA VAL A 87 -4.30 14.11 -10.51
C VAL A 87 -5.43 13.12 -10.82
N VAL A 88 -5.75 12.19 -9.91
CA VAL A 88 -6.79 11.18 -10.18
C VAL A 88 -8.18 11.84 -10.32
N ILE A 89 -8.46 12.87 -9.54
CA ILE A 89 -9.69 13.66 -9.62
C ILE A 89 -9.74 14.43 -10.95
N ALA A 90 -8.65 15.12 -11.31
CA ALA A 90 -8.55 15.87 -12.56
C ALA A 90 -8.75 14.96 -13.77
N GLN A 91 -8.09 13.80 -13.82
CA GLN A 91 -8.21 12.84 -14.91
C GLN A 91 -9.64 12.29 -15.06
N HIS A 92 -10.32 11.97 -13.95
CA HIS A 92 -11.72 11.54 -14.01
C HIS A 92 -12.66 12.64 -14.50
N ARG A 93 -12.40 13.90 -14.11
CA ARG A 93 -13.17 15.05 -14.58
C ARG A 93 -12.97 15.32 -16.07
N ILE A 94 -11.73 15.25 -16.56
CA ILE A 94 -11.41 15.43 -17.99
C ILE A 94 -12.04 14.29 -18.82
N ASN A 95 -11.94 13.05 -18.36
CA ASN A 95 -12.42 11.88 -19.10
C ASN A 95 -13.92 11.58 -18.88
N HIS A 96 -14.64 12.44 -18.16
CA HIS A 96 -16.08 12.31 -17.90
C HIS A 96 -16.46 10.93 -17.33
N ILE A 97 -15.59 10.34 -16.52
CA ILE A 97 -15.78 9.00 -15.98
C ILE A 97 -16.88 9.08 -14.91
N PRO A 98 -18.01 8.38 -15.06
CA PRO A 98 -19.15 8.48 -14.13
C PRO A 98 -18.89 7.80 -12.77
N ARG A 99 -17.73 7.16 -12.61
CA ARG A 99 -17.33 6.44 -11.40
C ARG A 99 -16.46 7.31 -10.49
N PRO A 100 -16.45 7.08 -9.17
CA PRO A 100 -15.59 7.83 -8.26
C PRO A 100 -14.10 7.72 -8.61
N ALA A 101 -13.40 8.85 -8.57
CA ALA A 101 -11.97 8.96 -8.86
C ALA A 101 -11.10 8.28 -7.79
N ARG A 102 -10.92 6.96 -7.90
CA ARG A 102 -10.19 6.13 -6.90
C ARG A 102 -8.93 5.50 -7.46
N TRP A 103 -9.03 4.99 -8.69
CA TRP A 103 -8.00 4.18 -9.31
C TRP A 103 -7.20 5.01 -10.29
N LEU A 104 -5.89 5.01 -10.10
CA LEU A 104 -4.95 5.52 -11.09
C LEU A 104 -4.37 4.31 -11.82
N SER A 105 -4.77 4.15 -13.08
CA SER A 105 -4.28 3.08 -13.94
C SER A 105 -3.11 3.59 -14.77
N LEU A 106 -1.93 3.03 -14.55
CA LEU A 106 -0.68 3.37 -15.24
C LEU A 106 -0.01 2.08 -15.70
N TRP A 107 0.31 1.98 -17.00
CA TRP A 107 1.13 0.89 -17.57
C TRP A 107 0.69 -0.53 -17.19
N GLY A 108 -0.63 -0.80 -17.18
CA GLY A 108 -1.18 -2.12 -16.87
C GLY A 108 -1.28 -2.44 -15.37
N PHE A 109 -0.89 -1.52 -14.49
CA PHE A 109 -1.12 -1.58 -13.06
C PHE A 109 -2.16 -0.54 -12.64
N SER A 110 -3.00 -0.90 -11.68
CA SER A 110 -3.97 0.02 -11.09
C SER A 110 -3.61 0.19 -9.62
N ILE A 111 -3.30 1.42 -9.24
CA ILE A 111 -2.98 1.78 -7.86
C ILE A 111 -4.12 2.61 -7.30
N GLN A 112 -4.56 2.27 -6.09
CA GLN A 112 -5.56 3.04 -5.37
C GLN A 112 -4.87 4.19 -4.64
N VAL A 113 -5.15 5.42 -5.08
CA VAL A 113 -4.45 6.62 -4.59
C VAL A 113 -4.75 6.89 -3.11
N SER A 114 -5.94 6.51 -2.63
CA SER A 114 -6.31 6.66 -1.22
C SER A 114 -5.45 5.82 -0.27
N ASP A 115 -4.99 4.64 -0.69
CA ASP A 115 -4.13 3.80 0.15
C ASP A 115 -2.72 4.40 0.26
N LEU A 116 -2.19 4.93 -0.84
CA LEU A 116 -0.94 5.70 -0.83
C LEU A 116 -1.06 6.92 0.09
N ALA A 117 -2.16 7.66 0.01
CA ALA A 117 -2.42 8.82 0.87
C ALA A 117 -2.53 8.44 2.35
N ARG A 118 -3.19 7.32 2.67
CA ARG A 118 -3.27 6.83 4.05
C ARG A 118 -1.89 6.49 4.61
N LEU A 119 -1.06 5.77 3.85
CA LEU A 119 0.31 5.44 4.27
C LEU A 119 1.16 6.70 4.46
N ALA A 120 1.11 7.63 3.49
CA ALA A 120 1.81 8.90 3.55
C ALA A 120 1.41 9.74 4.77
N PHE A 121 0.11 9.77 5.07
CA PHE A 121 -0.43 10.47 6.23
C PHE A 121 0.04 9.86 7.55
N ILE A 122 0.05 8.53 7.68
CA ILE A 122 0.57 7.84 8.88
C ILE A 122 2.05 8.20 9.11
N ILE A 123 2.88 8.16 8.05
CA ILE A 123 4.31 8.50 8.14
C ILE A 123 4.50 9.97 8.55
N PHE A 124 3.75 10.89 7.93
CA PHE A 124 3.78 12.30 8.28
C PHE A 124 3.34 12.57 9.72
N LEU A 125 2.24 11.94 10.15
CA LEU A 125 1.70 12.14 11.48
C LEU A 125 2.69 11.61 12.54
N ALA A 126 3.33 10.48 12.29
CA ALA A 126 4.36 9.94 13.17
C ALA A 126 5.54 10.92 13.35
N ASP A 127 6.05 11.52 12.27
CA ASP A 127 7.13 12.53 12.36
C ASP A 127 6.66 13.84 13.03
N ALA A 128 5.46 14.31 12.69
CA ALA A 128 4.90 15.54 13.24
C ALA A 128 4.67 15.45 14.75
N LEU A 129 4.18 14.31 15.24
CA LEU A 129 3.99 14.04 16.67
C LEU A 129 5.33 13.92 17.38
N HIS A 130 6.26 13.13 16.84
CA HIS A 130 7.58 12.96 17.44
C HIS A 130 8.35 14.28 17.56
N SER A 131 8.24 15.17 16.57
CA SER A 131 8.90 16.49 16.60
C SER A 131 8.25 17.50 17.56
N LYS A 132 6.99 17.28 17.97
CA LYS A 132 6.27 18.13 18.94
C LYS A 132 6.28 17.59 20.37
N GLN A 133 6.74 16.35 20.55
CA GLN A 133 6.82 15.67 21.84
C GLN A 133 7.53 16.49 22.96
N PRO A 134 8.66 17.20 22.71
CA PRO A 134 9.32 17.98 23.76
C PRO A 134 8.41 19.08 24.36
N ARG A 135 7.58 19.71 23.52
CA ARG A 135 6.69 20.80 23.93
C ARG A 135 5.46 20.32 24.71
N ILE A 136 5.11 19.03 24.61
CA ILE A 136 4.00 18.44 25.38
C ILE A 136 4.48 18.02 26.78
N GLU A 137 5.75 17.69 26.93
CA GLU A 137 6.35 17.37 28.23
C GLU A 137 6.52 18.62 29.11
N ASP A 138 6.87 19.77 28.54
CA ASP A 138 6.95 21.05 29.26
C ASP A 138 5.59 21.53 29.81
N LEU A 139 4.50 21.29 29.08
CA LEU A 139 3.14 21.67 29.50
C LEU A 139 2.60 20.80 30.65
N LYS A 140 3.16 19.62 30.89
CA LYS A 140 2.81 18.79 32.05
C LYS A 140 3.55 19.20 33.33
N GLN A 141 4.58 20.04 33.21
CA GLN A 141 5.37 20.52 34.34
C GLN A 141 4.93 21.90 34.86
N THR A 142 3.96 22.54 34.20
CA THR A 142 3.34 23.82 34.64
C THR A 142 1.95 23.56 35.17
#